data_AF-A0A804LQ80-F1
#
_entry.id   AF-A0A804LQ80-F1
#
_cell.length_a   1.000
_cell.length_b   1.000
_cell.length_c   1.000
_cell.angle_alpha   90.00
_cell.angle_beta   90.00
_cell.angle_gamma   90.00
#
_symmetry.space_group_name_H-M   'P 1'
#
loop_
_entity.id
_entity.type
_entity.pdbx_description
1 polymer ?
#
loop_
_entity_poly.entity_id
_entity_poly.type
_entity_poly.pdbx_seq_one_letter_code
_entity_poly.pdbx_strand_id
1 'polypeptide(L)'
;MVLKVLVAVGWTITFIVLYVRMWNQRWHDRRWSFSANSRVLNYLEAAAVFLIPQVLALVLFIVPWIWNFLEKTNWRILYVLTWWFQTRTFVGRGVREGLIDNIKYTTFWVCLLTAKFSFSYFLQIRPMVKPTKTILSLHDIRRNWFEFMPHTERIVVIFLWAPVVLIYLMDIQIWYAIFSSLTGALIGLFSHLGEIRSVEQLRLRFQFFASAMQFNLMPEEHLDAVHGGLRSKLYDAINRLKLRYGFGRPYRKIEANE
;
A
#
# COMPACT_ATOMS: atom_id res chain seq x y z
N MET A 1 14.70 -12.67 22.70
CA MET A 1 14.79 -13.97 22.01
C MET A 1 14.00 -15.05 22.73
N VAL A 2 14.21 -15.26 24.03
CA VAL A 2 13.50 -16.28 24.84
C VAL A 2 11.97 -16.25 24.67
N LEU A 3 11.33 -15.08 24.80
CA LEU A 3 9.86 -14.99 24.69
C LEU A 3 9.33 -15.41 23.30
N LYS A 4 10.09 -15.21 22.20
CA LYS A 4 9.69 -15.69 20.86
C LYS A 4 9.77 -17.22 20.77
N VAL A 5 10.78 -17.82 21.40
CA VAL A 5 10.94 -19.28 21.45
C VAL A 5 9.80 -19.89 22.26
N LEU A 6 9.47 -19.34 23.43
CA LEU A 6 8.35 -19.81 24.25
C LEU A 6 7.01 -19.75 23.52
N VAL A 7 6.76 -18.65 22.81
CA VAL A 7 5.58 -18.48 21.95
C VAL A 7 5.54 -19.53 20.84
N ALA A 8 6.66 -19.77 20.14
CA ALA A 8 6.74 -20.76 19.07
C ALA A 8 6.56 -22.20 19.59
N VAL A 9 7.10 -22.50 20.77
CA VAL A 9 6.89 -23.77 21.47
C VAL A 9 5.42 -23.93 21.84
N GLY A 10 4.79 -22.88 22.39
CA GLY A 10 3.37 -22.88 22.72
C GLY A 10 2.49 -23.23 21.51
N TRP A 11 2.70 -22.55 20.37
CA TRP A 11 1.98 -22.87 19.14
C TRP A 11 2.27 -24.28 18.61
N THR A 12 3.53 -24.71 18.63
CA THR A 12 3.91 -26.07 18.23
C THR A 12 3.16 -27.12 19.05
N ILE A 13 3.10 -26.94 20.38
CA ILE A 13 2.35 -27.83 21.27
C ILE A 13 0.85 -27.79 20.95
N THR A 14 0.26 -26.61 20.79
CA THR A 14 -1.16 -26.47 20.43
C THR A 14 -1.49 -27.19 19.12
N PHE A 15 -0.66 -27.02 18.08
CA PHE A 15 -0.85 -27.71 16.81
C PHE A 15 -0.69 -29.23 16.93
N ILE A 16 0.30 -29.71 17.68
CA ILE A 16 0.48 -31.14 17.94
C ILE A 16 -0.75 -31.72 18.65
N VAL A 17 -1.24 -31.07 19.71
CA VAL A 17 -2.41 -31.53 20.46
C VAL A 17 -3.65 -31.55 19.58
N LEU A 18 -3.92 -30.50 18.80
CA LEU A 18 -5.08 -30.45 17.91
C LEU A 18 -4.96 -31.49 16.78
N TYR A 19 -3.76 -31.68 16.23
CA TYR A 19 -3.49 -32.68 15.19
C TYR A 19 -3.69 -34.11 15.71
N VAL A 20 -3.11 -34.45 16.86
CA VAL A 20 -3.31 -35.76 17.52
C VAL A 20 -4.78 -35.97 17.85
N ARG A 21 -5.47 -34.93 18.35
CA ARG A 21 -6.90 -35.01 18.70
C ARG A 21 -7.80 -35.22 17.47
N MET A 22 -7.46 -34.61 16.34
CA MET A 22 -8.12 -34.82 15.05
C MET A 22 -7.90 -36.25 14.56
N TRP A 23 -6.66 -36.72 14.60
CA TRP A 23 -6.28 -38.03 14.10
C TRP A 23 -6.82 -39.18 14.94
N ASN A 24 -6.75 -39.07 16.27
CA ASN A 24 -7.29 -40.06 17.19
C ASN A 24 -8.79 -40.26 16.95
N GLN A 25 -9.53 -39.18 16.71
CA GLN A 25 -10.95 -39.28 16.40
C GLN A 25 -11.22 -39.91 15.04
N ARG A 26 -10.44 -39.56 14.02
CA ARG A 26 -10.52 -40.26 12.73
C ARG A 26 -10.26 -41.76 12.88
N TRP A 27 -9.33 -42.14 13.74
CA TRP A 27 -8.99 -43.54 14.00
C TRP A 27 -10.14 -44.30 14.68
N HIS A 28 -10.80 -43.66 15.66
CA HIS A 28 -11.98 -44.20 16.33
C HIS A 28 -13.18 -44.32 15.38
N ASP A 29 -13.48 -43.27 14.62
CA ASP A 29 -14.66 -43.24 13.78
C ASP A 29 -14.48 -44.04 12.48
N ARG A 30 -13.23 -44.32 12.06
CA ARG A 30 -12.79 -44.86 10.74
C ARG A 30 -13.29 -44.09 9.51
N ARG A 31 -14.27 -43.19 9.68
CA ARG A 31 -14.90 -42.32 8.70
C ARG A 31 -14.90 -40.88 9.20
N TRP A 32 -15.05 -39.93 8.29
CA TRP A 32 -15.30 -38.53 8.64
C TRP A 32 -16.71 -38.37 9.21
N SER A 33 -16.86 -38.53 10.53
CA SER A 33 -18.11 -38.26 11.24
C SER A 33 -18.31 -36.74 11.46
N PHE A 34 -19.52 -36.31 11.80
CA PHE A 34 -19.81 -34.92 12.19
C PHE A 34 -18.89 -34.44 13.33
N SER A 35 -18.62 -35.31 14.30
CA SER A 35 -17.73 -35.04 15.43
C SER A 35 -16.26 -34.93 15.01
N ALA A 36 -15.82 -35.64 13.95
CA ALA A 36 -14.49 -35.45 13.38
C ALA A 36 -14.39 -34.10 12.63
N ASN A 37 -15.45 -33.70 11.93
CA ASN A 37 -15.50 -32.43 11.20
C ASN A 37 -15.41 -31.21 12.13
N SER A 38 -16.11 -31.23 13.27
CA SER A 38 -16.02 -30.13 14.25
C SER A 38 -14.59 -29.96 14.81
N ARG A 39 -13.84 -31.05 14.98
CA ARG A 39 -12.44 -30.97 15.41
C ARG A 39 -11.48 -30.48 14.32
N VAL A 40 -11.75 -30.78 13.06
CA VAL A 40 -11.03 -30.16 11.94
C VAL A 40 -11.30 -28.66 11.88
N LEU A 41 -12.54 -28.24 12.09
CA LEU A 41 -12.87 -26.82 12.16
C LEU A 41 -12.10 -26.13 13.29
N ASN A 42 -12.00 -26.73 14.48
CA ASN A 42 -11.20 -26.17 15.57
C ASN A 42 -9.70 -26.06 15.21
N TYR A 43 -9.15 -27.03 14.46
CA TYR A 43 -7.77 -26.95 13.97
C TYR A 43 -7.60 -25.82 12.93
N LEU A 44 -8.53 -25.71 11.97
CA LEU A 44 -8.53 -24.66 10.96
C LEU A 44 -8.70 -23.26 11.59
N GLU A 45 -9.53 -23.15 12.62
CA GLU A 45 -9.70 -21.92 13.39
C GLU A 45 -8.41 -21.54 14.12
N ALA A 46 -7.75 -22.48 14.80
CA ALA A 46 -6.45 -22.23 15.43
C ALA A 46 -5.37 -21.84 14.40
N ALA A 47 -5.35 -22.49 13.23
CA ALA A 47 -4.47 -22.13 12.12
C ALA A 47 -4.79 -20.72 11.58
N ALA A 48 -6.07 -20.36 11.47
CA ALA A 48 -6.49 -19.03 11.08
C ALA A 48 -6.03 -17.97 12.09
N VAL A 49 -6.18 -18.22 13.40
CA VAL A 49 -5.69 -17.30 14.46
C VAL A 49 -4.17 -17.13 14.39
N PHE A 50 -3.42 -18.19 14.04
CA PHE A 50 -1.98 -18.09 13.84
C PHE A 50 -1.60 -17.33 12.55
N LEU A 51 -2.42 -17.45 11.49
CA LEU A 51 -2.20 -16.80 10.20
C LEU A 51 -2.66 -15.33 10.17
N ILE A 52 -3.72 -14.95 10.90
CA ILE A 52 -4.27 -13.58 10.90
C ILE A 52 -3.17 -12.54 11.14
N PRO A 53 -2.31 -12.68 12.16
CA PRO A 53 -1.31 -11.65 12.43
C PRO A 53 -0.22 -11.66 11.33
N GLN A 54 0.09 -12.81 10.70
CA GLN A 54 1.03 -12.92 9.57
C GLN A 54 0.50 -12.23 8.31
N VAL A 55 -0.76 -12.49 7.98
CA VAL A 55 -1.46 -11.84 6.86
C VAL A 55 -1.57 -10.34 7.11
N LEU A 56 -1.89 -9.93 8.35
CA LEU A 56 -1.92 -8.52 8.73
C LEU A 56 -0.55 -7.87 8.54
N ALA A 57 0.54 -8.52 8.92
CA ALA A 57 1.89 -8.00 8.69
C ALA A 57 2.22 -7.84 7.20
N LEU A 58 1.83 -8.81 6.36
CA LEU A 58 1.98 -8.71 4.90
C LEU A 58 1.18 -7.53 4.34
N VAL A 59 -0.06 -7.34 4.79
CA VAL A 59 -0.90 -6.21 4.38
C VAL A 59 -0.28 -4.89 4.83
N LEU A 60 0.22 -4.80 6.06
CA LEU A 60 0.89 -3.61 6.57
C LEU A 60 2.20 -3.31 5.84
N PHE A 61 2.92 -4.33 5.39
CA PHE A 61 4.12 -4.16 4.57
C PHE A 61 3.79 -3.58 3.19
N ILE A 62 2.69 -4.04 2.57
CA ILE A 62 2.20 -3.51 1.30
C ILE A 62 1.76 -2.04 1.44
N VAL A 63 1.34 -1.62 2.63
CA VAL A 63 0.86 -0.25 2.90
C VAL A 63 1.83 0.51 3.82
N PRO A 64 2.95 1.06 3.29
CA PRO A 64 3.99 1.67 4.10
C PRO A 64 3.53 2.92 4.89
N TRP A 65 2.46 3.60 4.50
CA TRP A 65 1.82 4.58 5.38
C TRP A 65 1.37 3.91 6.66
N ILE A 66 0.51 2.88 6.61
CA ILE A 66 -0.09 2.32 7.82
C ILE A 66 1.06 1.83 8.71
N TRP A 67 2.10 1.26 8.12
CA TRP A 67 3.34 0.95 8.82
C TRP A 67 3.98 2.16 9.54
N ASN A 68 4.24 3.27 8.84
CA ASN A 68 4.81 4.49 9.44
C ASN A 68 3.95 5.03 10.59
N PHE A 69 2.62 5.03 10.41
CA PHE A 69 1.70 5.49 11.44
C PHE A 69 1.70 4.56 12.66
N LEU A 70 1.67 3.25 12.44
CA LEU A 70 1.77 2.25 13.51
C LEU A 70 3.06 2.37 14.31
N GLU A 71 4.18 2.70 13.66
CA GLU A 71 5.48 2.90 14.33
C GLU A 71 5.51 4.20 15.15
N LYS A 72 4.87 5.28 14.67
CA LYS A 72 4.75 6.53 15.43
C LYS A 72 3.77 6.41 16.60
N THR A 73 2.73 5.59 16.45
CA THR A 73 1.70 5.39 17.47
C THR A 73 2.20 4.42 18.53
N ASN A 74 2.69 4.96 19.67
CA ASN A 74 3.17 4.21 20.84
C ASN A 74 2.04 3.50 21.62
N TRP A 75 1.22 2.70 20.95
CA TRP A 75 0.16 1.92 21.60
C TRP A 75 0.66 0.53 22.00
N ARG A 76 0.32 0.10 23.22
CA ARG A 76 0.77 -1.19 23.80
C ARG A 76 0.43 -2.40 22.91
N ILE A 77 -0.75 -2.39 22.29
CA ILE A 77 -1.22 -3.47 21.39
C ILE A 77 -0.33 -3.55 20.14
N LEU A 78 0.01 -2.40 19.56
CA LEU A 78 0.88 -2.33 18.39
C LEU A 78 2.30 -2.77 18.72
N TYR A 79 2.79 -2.48 19.93
CA TYR A 79 4.08 -2.99 20.39
C TYR A 79 4.08 -4.53 20.50
N VAL A 80 3.02 -5.14 21.02
CA VAL A 80 2.91 -6.62 21.08
C VAL A 80 2.82 -7.21 19.66
N LEU A 81 2.05 -6.59 18.77
CA LEU A 81 1.92 -7.03 17.37
C LEU A 81 3.26 -6.91 16.62
N THR A 82 3.91 -5.76 16.70
CA THR A 82 5.25 -5.55 16.10
C THR A 82 6.31 -6.42 16.75
N TRP A 83 6.21 -6.73 18.05
CA TRP A 83 7.11 -7.65 18.75
C TRP A 83 6.99 -9.09 18.23
N TRP A 84 5.75 -9.56 17.97
CA TRP A 84 5.48 -10.88 17.41
C TRP A 84 6.18 -11.07 16.05
N PHE A 85 6.11 -10.06 15.18
CA PHE A 85 6.61 -10.13 13.80
C PHE A 85 8.05 -9.68 13.61
N GLN A 86 8.42 -8.52 14.16
CA GLN A 86 9.62 -7.83 13.73
C GLN A 86 10.84 -8.44 14.43
N THR A 87 11.76 -9.01 13.64
CA THR A 87 13.14 -9.10 14.07
C THR A 87 13.62 -7.66 14.24
N ARG A 88 14.17 -7.33 15.41
CA ARG A 88 14.75 -5.98 15.66
C ARG A 88 16.00 -5.70 14.81
N THR A 89 16.17 -6.40 13.69
CA THR A 89 17.37 -6.39 12.84
C THR A 89 17.27 -5.46 11.64
N PHE A 90 16.18 -4.70 11.47
CA PHE A 90 16.14 -3.67 10.43
C PHE A 90 16.86 -2.40 10.90
N VAL A 91 18.17 -2.34 10.67
CA VAL A 91 19.00 -1.14 10.83
C VAL A 91 18.59 -0.18 9.71
N GLY A 92 17.90 0.92 10.05
CA GLY A 92 17.39 1.87 9.05
C GLY A 92 16.01 2.47 9.31
N ARG A 93 15.41 2.24 10.49
CA ARG A 93 14.06 2.73 10.87
C ARG A 93 13.85 4.24 10.71
N GLY A 94 14.91 5.06 10.73
CA GLY A 94 14.83 6.52 10.65
C GLY A 94 15.25 7.14 9.31
N VAL A 95 15.78 6.36 8.36
CA VAL A 95 16.28 6.88 7.06
C VAL A 95 15.21 6.71 5.97
N ARG A 96 13.93 6.77 6.36
CA ARG A 96 12.82 6.65 5.41
C ARG A 96 12.43 8.05 4.93
N GLU A 97 12.12 8.16 3.65
CA GLU A 97 11.64 9.39 3.01
C GLU A 97 10.51 10.05 3.82
N GLY A 98 10.29 11.35 3.57
CA GLY A 98 9.27 12.14 4.26
C GLY A 98 7.92 11.41 4.33
N LEU A 99 7.20 11.61 5.44
CA LEU A 99 5.91 10.94 5.66
C LEU A 99 4.90 11.25 4.54
N ILE A 100 4.99 12.45 3.96
CA ILE A 100 4.16 12.92 2.85
C ILE A 100 4.41 12.09 1.58
N ASP A 101 5.66 11.80 1.24
CA ASP A 101 5.99 11.09 -0.01
C ASP A 101 5.59 9.61 0.07
N ASN A 102 5.77 8.99 1.25
CA ASN A 102 5.22 7.66 1.53
C ASN A 102 3.69 7.61 1.39
N ILE A 103 2.97 8.65 1.85
CA ILE A 103 1.52 8.74 1.68
C ILE A 103 1.17 8.82 0.20
N LYS A 104 1.79 9.75 -0.56
CA LYS A 104 1.53 9.90 -2.00
C LYS A 104 1.74 8.59 -2.75
N TYR A 105 2.86 7.91 -2.48
CA TYR A 105 3.19 6.62 -3.08
C TYR A 105 2.17 5.54 -2.73
N THR A 106 1.79 5.44 -1.45
CA THR A 106 0.80 4.45 -0.99
C THR A 106 -0.57 4.72 -1.61
N THR A 107 -1.02 5.97 -1.63
CA THR A 107 -2.30 6.37 -2.24
C THR A 107 -2.31 6.05 -3.73
N PHE A 108 -1.20 6.28 -4.45
CA PHE A 108 -1.06 5.89 -5.85
C PHE A 108 -1.31 4.39 -6.04
N TRP A 109 -0.65 3.53 -5.26
CA TRP A 109 -0.81 2.08 -5.37
C TRP A 109 -2.19 1.58 -4.96
N VAL A 110 -2.76 2.13 -3.88
CA VAL A 110 -4.11 1.77 -3.45
C VAL A 110 -5.12 2.13 -4.54
N CYS A 111 -5.06 3.34 -5.10
CA CYS A 111 -5.93 3.76 -6.21
C CYS A 111 -5.77 2.85 -7.44
N LEU A 112 -4.52 2.57 -7.84
CA LEU A 112 -4.21 1.69 -8.98
C LEU A 112 -4.79 0.29 -8.75
N LEU A 113 -4.50 -0.32 -7.60
CA LEU A 113 -4.96 -1.67 -7.29
C LEU A 113 -6.49 -1.73 -7.20
N THR A 114 -7.13 -0.77 -6.53
CA THR A 114 -8.60 -0.72 -6.42
C THR A 114 -9.27 -0.59 -7.79
N ALA A 115 -8.77 0.29 -8.67
CA ALA A 115 -9.30 0.42 -10.03
C ALA A 115 -9.11 -0.88 -10.83
N LYS A 116 -7.92 -1.48 -10.74
CA LYS A 116 -7.60 -2.74 -11.41
C LYS A 116 -8.45 -3.91 -10.93
N PHE A 117 -8.62 -4.06 -9.62
CA PHE A 117 -9.48 -5.09 -9.03
C PHE A 117 -10.93 -4.91 -9.47
N SER A 118 -11.43 -3.67 -9.51
CA SER A 118 -12.80 -3.37 -9.96
C SER A 118 -12.99 -3.74 -11.44
N PHE A 119 -12.04 -3.39 -12.30
CA PHE A 119 -12.09 -3.71 -13.73
C PHE A 119 -11.95 -5.21 -13.99
N SER A 120 -10.99 -5.87 -13.36
CA SER A 120 -10.80 -7.33 -13.47
C SER A 120 -12.01 -8.10 -12.95
N TYR A 121 -12.66 -7.64 -11.89
CA TYR A 121 -13.89 -8.26 -11.41
C TYR A 121 -14.99 -8.23 -12.47
N PHE A 122 -15.18 -7.08 -13.12
CA PHE A 122 -16.23 -6.90 -14.12
C PHE A 122 -15.94 -7.68 -15.40
N LEU A 123 -14.72 -7.62 -15.93
CA LEU A 123 -14.37 -8.22 -17.23
C LEU A 123 -13.90 -9.67 -17.18
N GLN A 124 -13.23 -10.10 -16.11
CA GLN A 124 -12.63 -11.44 -16.05
C GLN A 124 -13.43 -12.35 -15.11
N ILE A 125 -13.64 -11.93 -13.87
CA ILE A 125 -14.25 -12.79 -12.84
C ILE A 125 -15.72 -13.05 -13.16
N ARG A 126 -16.53 -11.98 -13.34
CA ARG A 126 -17.98 -12.10 -13.57
C ARG A 126 -18.36 -13.05 -14.72
N PRO A 127 -17.75 -12.97 -15.93
CA PRO A 127 -18.08 -13.91 -17.00
C PRO A 127 -17.57 -15.34 -16.74
N MET A 128 -16.43 -15.52 -16.07
CA MET A 128 -15.86 -16.84 -15.79
C MET A 128 -16.64 -17.65 -14.75
N VAL A 129 -17.48 -17.01 -13.93
CA VAL A 129 -18.33 -17.73 -12.96
C VAL A 129 -19.34 -18.64 -13.66
N LYS A 130 -19.91 -18.24 -14.81
CA LYS A 130 -20.93 -19.05 -15.51
C LYS A 130 -20.36 -20.36 -16.08
N PRO A 131 -19.25 -20.37 -16.85
CA PRO A 131 -18.61 -21.60 -17.29
C PRO A 131 -18.15 -22.47 -16.13
N THR A 132 -17.56 -21.87 -15.09
CA THR A 132 -17.08 -22.62 -13.91
C THR A 132 -18.23 -23.38 -13.24
N LYS A 133 -19.38 -22.71 -12.99
CA LYS A 133 -20.56 -23.39 -12.42
C LYS A 133 -21.09 -24.51 -13.32
N THR A 134 -21.05 -24.32 -14.63
CA THR A 134 -21.51 -25.34 -15.59
C THR A 134 -20.60 -26.57 -15.51
N ILE A 135 -19.27 -26.39 -15.51
CA ILE A 135 -18.30 -27.47 -15.38
C ILE A 135 -18.45 -28.21 -14.04
N LEU A 136 -18.64 -27.50 -12.94
CA LEU A 136 -18.88 -28.15 -11.64
C LEU A 136 -20.25 -28.85 -11.54
N SER A 137 -21.27 -28.38 -12.27
CA SER A 137 -22.58 -29.05 -12.30
C SER A 137 -22.56 -30.33 -13.13
N LEU A 138 -21.58 -30.46 -14.03
CA LEU A 138 -21.35 -31.64 -14.84
C LEU A 138 -20.58 -32.69 -14.02
N HIS A 139 -21.16 -33.10 -12.90
CA HIS A 139 -20.59 -34.11 -12.00
C HIS A 139 -20.47 -35.51 -12.65
N ASP A 140 -21.09 -35.70 -13.82
CA ASP A 140 -21.25 -37.01 -14.45
C ASP A 140 -20.86 -37.02 -15.93
N ILE A 141 -19.93 -36.16 -16.36
CA ILE A 141 -19.23 -36.42 -17.63
C ILE A 141 -18.24 -37.55 -17.40
N ARG A 142 -18.81 -38.76 -17.35
CA ARG A 142 -18.27 -40.06 -17.76
C ARG A 142 -16.81 -39.99 -18.19
N ARG A 143 -15.91 -40.10 -17.19
CA ARG A 143 -14.65 -40.87 -17.07
C ARG A 143 -13.86 -41.31 -18.33
N ASN A 144 -14.02 -40.67 -19.49
CA ASN A 144 -13.45 -41.16 -20.75
C ASN A 144 -12.29 -40.30 -21.27
N TRP A 145 -12.07 -39.09 -20.76
CA TRP A 145 -11.06 -38.21 -21.36
C TRP A 145 -9.67 -38.35 -20.76
N PHE A 146 -9.51 -38.73 -19.48
CA PHE A 146 -8.19 -39.03 -18.89
C PHE A 146 -8.30 -40.02 -17.72
N GLU A 147 -7.98 -41.29 -17.96
CA GLU A 147 -7.97 -42.36 -16.94
C GLU A 147 -6.92 -42.14 -15.83
N PHE A 148 -5.94 -41.26 -16.05
CA PHE A 148 -4.84 -41.04 -15.10
C PHE A 148 -5.17 -40.11 -13.92
N MET A 149 -6.31 -39.41 -13.90
CA MET A 149 -6.60 -38.46 -12.81
C MET A 149 -8.05 -38.52 -12.29
N PRO A 150 -8.30 -38.98 -11.04
CA PRO A 150 -9.64 -39.13 -10.46
C PRO A 150 -10.36 -37.80 -10.16
N HIS A 151 -9.72 -36.64 -10.44
CA HIS A 151 -10.25 -35.31 -10.15
C HIS A 151 -10.24 -34.40 -11.39
N THR A 152 -10.56 -34.96 -12.57
CA THR A 152 -10.52 -34.25 -13.86
C THR A 152 -11.26 -32.92 -13.83
N GLU A 153 -12.44 -32.85 -13.18
CA GLU A 153 -13.24 -31.62 -13.07
C GLU A 153 -12.46 -30.45 -12.45
N ARG A 154 -11.77 -30.69 -11.33
CA ARG A 154 -11.01 -29.64 -10.63
C ARG A 154 -9.80 -29.17 -11.43
N ILE A 155 -9.14 -30.10 -12.11
CA ILE A 155 -7.96 -29.82 -12.94
C ILE A 155 -8.37 -29.00 -14.17
N VAL A 156 -9.50 -29.35 -14.81
CA VAL A 156 -10.04 -28.57 -15.94
C VAL A 156 -10.36 -27.14 -15.52
N VAL A 157 -10.93 -26.95 -14.31
CA VAL A 157 -11.15 -25.60 -13.76
C VAL A 157 -9.82 -24.87 -13.57
N ILE A 158 -8.80 -25.50 -12.97
CA ILE A 158 -7.47 -24.87 -12.81
C ILE A 158 -6.87 -24.47 -14.18
N PHE A 159 -6.93 -25.34 -15.18
CA PHE A 159 -6.45 -25.03 -16.53
C PHE A 159 -7.26 -23.92 -17.21
N LEU A 160 -8.57 -23.84 -16.98
CA LEU A 160 -9.41 -22.74 -17.48
C LEU A 160 -9.04 -21.42 -16.81
N TRP A 161 -8.67 -21.43 -15.53
CA TRP A 161 -8.28 -20.24 -14.78
C TRP A 161 -6.83 -19.80 -15.02
N ALA A 162 -5.92 -20.71 -15.37
CA ALA A 162 -4.49 -20.39 -15.53
C ALA A 162 -4.21 -19.26 -16.55
N PRO A 163 -4.79 -19.26 -17.76
CA PRO A 163 -4.64 -18.14 -18.70
C PRO A 163 -5.22 -16.83 -18.17
N VAL A 164 -6.35 -16.89 -17.46
CA VAL A 164 -7.01 -15.71 -16.89
C VAL A 164 -6.12 -15.07 -15.82
N VAL A 165 -5.51 -15.88 -14.95
CA VAL A 165 -4.55 -15.42 -13.95
C VAL A 165 -3.28 -14.84 -14.59
N LEU A 166 -2.79 -15.46 -15.68
CA LEU A 166 -1.63 -14.94 -16.40
C LEU A 166 -1.92 -13.55 -17.01
N ILE A 167 -3.06 -13.39 -17.68
CA ILE A 167 -3.51 -12.10 -18.21
C ILE A 167 -3.69 -11.09 -17.07
N TYR A 168 -4.26 -11.51 -15.94
CA TYR A 168 -4.40 -10.68 -14.75
C TYR A 168 -3.05 -10.15 -14.24
N LEU A 169 -2.00 -10.96 -14.22
CA LEU A 169 -0.66 -10.53 -13.81
C LEU A 169 -0.02 -9.59 -14.82
N MET A 170 -0.15 -9.88 -16.12
CA MET A 170 0.39 -9.05 -17.20
C MET A 170 -0.29 -7.66 -17.25
N ASP A 171 -1.60 -7.61 -17.06
CA ASP A 171 -2.39 -6.37 -17.11
C ASP A 171 -2.01 -5.36 -16.02
N ILE A 172 -1.38 -5.80 -14.91
CA ILE A 172 -0.86 -4.89 -13.88
C ILE A 172 0.10 -3.86 -14.49
N GLN A 173 0.90 -4.26 -15.48
CA GLN A 173 1.83 -3.36 -16.16
C GLN A 173 1.12 -2.27 -16.97
N ILE A 174 0.04 -2.64 -17.67
CA ILE A 174 -0.77 -1.71 -18.46
C ILE A 174 -1.46 -0.71 -17.55
N TRP A 175 -2.10 -1.19 -16.48
CA TRP A 175 -2.72 -0.33 -15.47
C TRP A 175 -1.70 0.61 -14.82
N TYR A 176 -0.51 0.11 -14.51
CA TYR A 176 0.59 0.94 -14.00
C TYR A 176 0.99 2.03 -14.99
N ALA A 177 1.13 1.72 -16.28
CA ALA A 177 1.48 2.71 -17.30
C ALA A 177 0.40 3.81 -17.42
N ILE A 178 -0.88 3.45 -17.43
CA ILE A 178 -2.00 4.40 -17.50
C ILE A 178 -2.01 5.30 -16.27
N PHE A 179 -1.96 4.72 -15.07
CA PHE A 179 -1.97 5.49 -13.82
C PHE A 179 -0.71 6.36 -13.66
N SER A 180 0.46 5.84 -14.03
CA SER A 180 1.72 6.58 -14.00
C SER A 180 1.69 7.77 -14.95
N SER A 181 1.18 7.59 -16.18
CA SER A 181 0.99 8.67 -17.15
C SER A 181 0.00 9.72 -16.64
N LEU A 182 -1.16 9.29 -16.10
CA LEU A 182 -2.15 10.20 -15.53
C LEU A 182 -1.59 11.00 -14.35
N THR A 183 -0.89 10.34 -13.42
CA THR A 183 -0.27 11.00 -12.25
C THR A 183 0.84 11.95 -12.69
N GLY A 184 1.67 11.55 -13.65
CA GLY A 184 2.69 12.40 -14.25
C GLY A 184 2.09 13.62 -14.95
N ALA A 185 0.98 13.44 -15.68
CA ALA A 185 0.25 14.53 -16.32
C ALA A 185 -0.37 15.50 -15.30
N LEU A 186 -0.97 14.99 -14.21
CA LEU A 186 -1.50 15.83 -13.14
C LEU A 186 -0.40 16.61 -12.42
N ILE A 187 0.72 15.97 -12.08
CA ILE A 187 1.87 16.64 -11.47
C ILE A 187 2.46 17.68 -12.44
N GLY A 188 2.55 17.35 -13.74
CA GLY A 188 3.02 18.26 -14.79
C GLY A 188 2.12 19.48 -14.98
N LEU A 189 0.81 19.29 -14.92
CA LEU A 189 -0.19 20.35 -14.98
C LEU A 189 -0.09 21.26 -13.75
N PHE A 190 -0.04 20.70 -12.53
CA PHE A 190 0.09 21.48 -11.30
C PHE A 190 1.44 22.20 -11.17
N SER A 191 2.50 21.64 -11.73
CA SER A 191 3.81 22.30 -11.81
C SER A 191 3.91 23.29 -12.97
N HIS A 192 2.83 23.49 -13.74
CA HIS A 192 2.80 24.38 -14.88
C HIS A 192 3.94 24.12 -15.88
N LEU A 193 4.42 22.87 -16.00
CA LEU A 193 5.50 22.49 -16.92
C LEU A 193 5.12 22.69 -18.40
N GLY A 194 3.87 23.08 -18.69
CA GLY A 194 3.40 23.50 -20.02
C GLY A 194 3.20 25.02 -20.20
N GLU A 195 3.35 25.86 -19.17
CA GLU A 195 3.15 27.32 -19.27
C GLU A 195 4.37 28.02 -19.90
N ILE A 196 5.57 27.53 -19.61
CA ILE A 196 6.82 28.06 -20.18
C ILE A 196 7.07 27.35 -21.51
N ARG A 197 6.38 27.79 -22.56
CA ARG A 197 6.67 27.35 -23.94
C ARG A 197 7.77 28.18 -24.59
N SER A 198 8.10 29.34 -24.02
CA SER A 198 9.02 30.32 -24.62
C SER A 198 10.20 30.63 -23.71
N VAL A 199 11.37 30.85 -24.33
CA VAL A 199 12.60 31.31 -23.66
C VAL A 199 12.38 32.68 -22.98
N GLU A 200 11.44 33.48 -23.49
CA GLU A 200 11.07 34.77 -22.91
C GLU A 200 10.41 34.63 -21.52
N GLN A 201 9.45 33.71 -21.37
CA GLN A 201 8.85 33.40 -20.07
C GLN A 201 9.87 32.84 -19.08
N LEU A 202 10.82 32.03 -19.56
CA LEU A 202 11.92 31.51 -18.76
C LEU A 202 12.80 32.66 -18.23
N ARG A 203 13.16 33.64 -19.08
CA ARG A 203 13.98 34.81 -18.70
C ARG A 203 13.32 35.66 -17.62
N LEU A 204 12.01 35.92 -17.72
CA LEU A 204 11.27 36.68 -16.71
C LEU A 204 11.29 35.97 -15.36
N ARG A 205 11.10 34.64 -15.32
CA ARG A 205 11.17 33.88 -14.06
C ARG A 205 12.60 33.75 -13.52
N PHE A 206 13.63 33.71 -14.36
CA PHE A 206 15.03 33.76 -13.90
C PHE A 206 15.35 35.07 -13.18
N GLN A 207 14.86 36.22 -13.68
CA GLN A 207 15.03 37.51 -12.99
C GLN A 207 14.35 37.51 -11.62
N PHE A 208 13.13 37.00 -11.54
CA PHE A 208 12.42 36.82 -10.27
C PHE A 208 13.16 35.86 -9.33
N PHE A 209 13.68 34.73 -9.83
CA PHE A 209 14.43 33.78 -9.03
C PHE A 209 15.74 34.37 -8.50
N ALA A 210 16.50 35.09 -9.32
CA ALA A 210 17.69 35.82 -8.89
C ALA A 210 17.35 36.85 -7.81
N SER A 211 16.25 37.60 -7.97
CA SER A 211 15.79 38.56 -6.96
C SER A 211 15.36 37.89 -5.66
N ALA A 212 14.74 36.70 -5.73
CA ALA A 212 14.30 35.95 -4.57
C ALA A 212 15.48 35.31 -3.83
N MET A 213 16.49 34.81 -4.54
CA MET A 213 17.75 34.37 -3.91
C MET A 213 18.44 35.52 -3.22
N GLN A 214 18.56 36.69 -3.87
CA GLN A 214 19.14 37.87 -3.24
C GLN A 214 18.39 38.24 -1.95
N PHE A 215 17.06 38.19 -1.94
CA PHE A 215 16.27 38.51 -0.75
C PHE A 215 16.42 37.49 0.39
N ASN A 216 16.59 36.21 0.07
CA ASN A 216 16.71 35.15 1.08
C ASN A 216 18.16 34.97 1.58
N LEU A 217 19.16 35.43 0.81
CA LEU A 217 20.57 35.51 1.20
C LEU A 217 20.91 36.83 1.89
N MET A 218 20.17 37.91 1.61
CA MET A 218 20.31 39.16 2.34
C MET A 218 19.83 38.92 3.78
N PRO A 219 20.72 38.98 4.78
CA PRO A 219 20.28 38.92 6.16
C PRO A 219 19.28 40.05 6.35
N GLU A 220 18.10 39.76 6.89
CA GLU A 220 17.14 40.79 7.29
C GLU A 220 17.77 41.55 8.47
N GLU A 221 18.61 42.50 8.10
CA GLU A 221 19.20 43.48 8.97
C GLU A 221 18.06 44.33 9.56
N HIS A 222 17.70 43.99 10.80
CA HIS A 222 17.17 44.87 11.85
C HIS A 222 15.67 45.19 11.89
N LEU A 223 14.76 44.32 11.42
CA LEU A 223 13.32 44.43 11.78
C LEU A 223 12.84 43.43 12.84
N ASP A 224 13.64 42.42 13.17
CA ASP A 224 13.27 41.38 14.15
C ASP A 224 13.28 41.84 15.62
N ALA A 225 13.71 43.08 15.92
CA ALA A 225 13.75 43.54 17.30
C ALA A 225 12.39 44.00 17.88
N VAL A 226 11.33 44.22 17.07
CA VAL A 226 10.13 44.93 17.61
C VAL A 226 8.79 44.17 17.56
N HIS A 227 8.60 43.08 16.80
CA HIS A 227 7.27 42.43 16.73
C HIS A 227 7.28 40.88 16.79
N GLY A 228 7.49 40.34 17.99
CA GLY A 228 7.46 38.90 18.29
C GLY A 228 6.06 38.28 18.41
N GLY A 229 5.30 38.17 17.31
CA GLY A 229 4.00 37.49 17.30
C GLY A 229 3.89 36.40 16.23
N LEU A 230 3.23 35.27 16.54
CA LEU A 230 2.87 34.22 15.56
C LEU A 230 2.16 34.78 14.32
N ARG A 231 1.43 35.88 14.51
CA ARG A 231 0.75 36.64 13.47
C ARG A 231 1.71 37.31 12.48
N SER A 232 2.84 37.88 12.92
CA SER A 232 3.84 38.47 12.02
C SER A 232 4.52 37.39 11.18
N LYS A 233 4.84 36.24 11.78
CA LYS A 233 5.35 35.06 11.03
C LYS A 233 4.36 34.53 9.99
N LEU A 234 3.06 34.49 10.31
CA LEU A 234 2.03 34.10 9.33
C LEU A 234 1.89 35.13 8.22
N TYR A 235 1.89 36.43 8.53
CA TYR A 235 1.86 37.48 7.52
C TYR A 235 3.10 37.46 6.62
N ASP A 236 4.27 37.22 7.19
CA ASP A 236 5.50 37.08 6.43
C ASP A 236 5.47 35.83 5.53
N ALA A 237 5.00 34.69 6.05
CA ALA A 237 4.78 33.49 5.24
C ALA A 237 3.77 33.71 4.09
N ILE A 238 2.68 34.44 4.34
CA ILE A 238 1.69 34.81 3.32
C ILE A 238 2.31 35.77 2.29
N ASN A 239 3.12 36.75 2.71
CA ASN A 239 3.81 37.65 1.81
C ASN A 239 4.86 36.93 0.96
N ARG A 240 5.63 36.00 1.55
CA ARG A 240 6.55 35.09 0.84
C ARG A 240 5.81 34.25 -0.20
N LEU A 241 4.63 33.72 0.15
CA LEU A 241 3.74 33.02 -0.80
C LEU A 241 3.26 33.95 -1.91
N LYS A 242 2.81 35.16 -1.58
CA LYS A 242 2.32 36.15 -2.55
C LYS A 242 3.41 36.57 -3.54
N LEU A 243 4.65 36.68 -3.09
CA LEU A 243 5.82 36.92 -3.95
C LEU A 243 6.15 35.71 -4.83
N ARG A 244 6.10 34.49 -4.28
CA ARG A 244 6.31 33.25 -5.05
C ARG A 244 5.29 33.05 -6.17
N TYR A 245 4.06 33.54 -5.97
CA TYR A 245 3.00 33.52 -6.97
C TYR A 245 2.89 34.80 -7.81
N GLY A 246 3.73 35.81 -7.60
CA GLY A 246 3.76 37.02 -8.43
C GLY A 246 2.53 37.94 -8.34
N PHE A 247 1.64 37.75 -7.35
CA PHE A 247 0.44 38.57 -7.16
C PHE A 247 0.68 39.88 -6.36
N GLY A 248 1.94 40.28 -6.20
CA GLY A 248 2.32 41.51 -5.52
C GLY A 248 2.39 42.71 -6.47
N ARG A 249 1.86 43.86 -6.04
CA ARG A 249 2.11 45.14 -6.72
C ARG A 249 3.62 45.39 -6.76
N PRO A 250 4.17 45.98 -7.83
CA PRO A 250 5.59 46.34 -7.87
C PRO A 250 5.89 47.25 -6.69
N TYR A 251 6.77 46.80 -5.79
CA TYR A 251 7.31 47.69 -4.78
C TYR A 251 8.06 48.81 -5.52
N ARG A 252 7.81 50.06 -5.12
CA ARG A 252 8.63 51.20 -5.53
C ARG A 252 10.09 50.82 -5.23
N LYS A 253 10.93 50.80 -6.26
CA LYS A 253 12.37 50.78 -6.06
C LYS A 253 12.68 51.87 -5.04
N ILE A 254 13.40 51.50 -3.99
CA ILE A 254 14.05 52.49 -3.14
C ILE A 254 15.09 53.11 -4.06
N GLU A 255 14.72 54.24 -4.69
CA GLU A 255 15.71 55.12 -5.30
C GLU A 255 16.60 55.53 -4.13
N ALA A 256 17.86 55.10 -4.20
CA ALA A 256 18.89 55.60 -3.31
C ALA A 256 18.92 57.11 -3.52
N ASN A 257 18.61 57.87 -2.46
CA ASN A 257 18.88 59.30 -2.44
C ASN A 257 20.39 59.47 -2.65
N GLU A 258 20.77 59.92 -3.83
CA GLU A 258 21.93 60.81 -4.00
C GLU A 258 21.43 62.25 -3.92
#